data_AF-I8AKW5-F1
#
_entry.id   AF-I8AKW5-F1
#
_cell.length_a   1.000
_cell.length_b   1.000
_cell.length_c   1.000
_cell.angle_alpha   90.00
_cell.angle_beta   90.00
_cell.angle_gamma   90.00
#
_symmetry.space_group_name_H-M   'P 1'
#
loop_
_entity.id
_entity.type
_entity.pdbx_description
1 polymer ?
#
loop_
_entity_poly.entity_id
_entity_poly.type
_entity_poly.pdbx_seq_one_letter_code
_entity_poly.pdbx_strand_id
1 'polypeptide(L)'
;MNECSTCNCLCQQLDASKRGKTFFIFLQGALLPLGISIATPPASTLFTLVSHDASSCCVIFSFLGASGEPRILILDCRQIAAIVPGILT
;
A
#
# COMPACT_ATOMS: atom_id res chain seq x y z
N MET A 1 8.52 -22.28 -10.28
CA MET A 1 7.21 -22.26 -9.60
C MET A 1 7.15 -20.94 -8.87
N ASN A 2 6.32 -19.99 -9.32
CA ASN A 2 6.32 -18.62 -8.80
C ASN A 2 5.69 -18.60 -7.40
N GLU A 3 6.50 -18.28 -6.39
CA GLU A 3 6.17 -18.35 -4.96
C GLU A 3 5.07 -17.37 -4.51
N CYS A 4 4.65 -16.46 -5.38
CA CYS A 4 3.53 -15.55 -5.07
C CYS A 4 2.15 -16.12 -5.47
N SER A 5 2.06 -17.26 -6.15
CA SER A 5 0.76 -17.83 -6.56
C SER A 5 -0.11 -18.30 -5.38
N THR A 6 0.49 -18.49 -4.21
CA THR A 6 -0.19 -18.75 -2.94
C THR A 6 -0.53 -17.49 -2.15
N CYS A 7 -0.21 -16.30 -2.66
CA CYS A 7 -0.47 -15.07 -1.93
C CYS A 7 -1.97 -14.75 -1.88
N ASN A 8 -2.41 -14.47 -0.65
CA ASN A 8 -3.70 -13.95 -0.21
C ASN A 8 -4.47 -13.19 -1.31
N CYS A 9 -5.80 -13.31 -1.31
CA CYS A 9 -6.73 -12.58 -2.19
C CYS A 9 -6.35 -11.10 -2.39
N LEU A 10 -5.73 -10.47 -1.39
CA LEU A 10 -5.23 -9.10 -1.48
C LEU A 10 -4.16 -8.86 -2.54
N CYS A 11 -3.16 -9.73 -2.68
CA CYS A 11 -2.09 -9.55 -3.68
C CYS A 11 -2.67 -9.68 -5.10
N GLN A 12 -3.62 -10.60 -5.29
CA GLN A 12 -4.39 -10.71 -6.54
C GLN A 12 -5.23 -9.46 -6.81
N GLN A 13 -5.84 -8.85 -5.78
CA GLN A 13 -6.57 -7.59 -5.93
C GLN A 13 -5.64 -6.42 -6.29
N LEU A 14 -4.40 -6.42 -5.80
CA LEU A 14 -3.41 -5.41 -6.16
C LEU A 14 -2.91 -5.59 -7.60
N ASP A 15 -2.74 -6.83 -8.07
CA ASP A 15 -2.47 -7.13 -9.49
C ASP A 15 -3.61 -6.67 -10.41
N ALA A 16 -4.86 -6.90 -10.01
CA ALA A 16 -6.04 -6.46 -10.76
C ALA A 16 -6.29 -4.95 -10.66
N SER A 17 -5.66 -4.27 -9.70
CA SER A 17 -5.86 -2.84 -9.48
C SER A 17 -5.09 -2.01 -10.51
N LYS A 18 -5.75 -0.99 -11.06
CA LYS A 18 -5.11 -0.04 -11.97
C LYS A 18 -4.06 0.78 -11.22
N ARG A 19 -2.87 0.91 -11.80
CA ARG A 19 -1.86 1.91 -11.42
C ARG A 19 -2.51 3.29 -11.28
N GLY A 20 -2.09 4.05 -10.28
CA GLY A 20 -2.63 5.39 -10.00
C GLY A 20 -3.83 5.40 -9.04
N LYS A 21 -4.39 4.25 -8.68
CA LYS A 21 -5.40 4.17 -7.61
C LYS A 21 -4.77 4.46 -6.24
N THR A 22 -5.53 5.15 -5.40
CA THR A 22 -5.13 5.58 -4.07
C THR A 22 -5.79 4.74 -2.98
N PHE A 23 -5.03 4.38 -1.94
CA PHE A 23 -5.46 3.51 -0.87
C PHE A 23 -4.93 3.96 0.49
N PHE A 24 -5.72 3.73 1.53
CA PHE A 24 -5.20 3.56 2.88
C PHE A 24 -4.78 2.10 3.06
N ILE A 25 -3.60 1.89 3.64
CA ILE A 25 -3.00 0.57 3.81
C ILE A 25 -3.10 0.17 5.28
N PHE A 26 -3.60 -1.03 5.58
CA PHE A 26 -3.57 -1.60 6.91
C PHE A 26 -2.55 -2.73 6.93
N LEU A 27 -1.57 -2.63 7.81
CA LEU A 27 -0.60 -3.70 8.04
C LEU A 27 -1.19 -4.75 8.99
N GLN A 28 -0.71 -5.99 8.91
CA GLN A 28 -1.08 -7.04 9.85
C GLN A 28 -0.84 -6.60 11.31
N GLY A 29 -1.86 -6.81 12.15
CA GLY A 29 -1.83 -6.42 13.57
C GLY A 29 -2.05 -4.92 13.83
N ALA A 30 -2.14 -4.07 12.81
CA ALA A 30 -2.40 -2.64 12.98
C ALA A 30 -3.90 -2.36 13.20
N LEU A 31 -4.22 -1.54 14.20
CA LEU A 31 -5.59 -1.08 14.47
C LEU A 31 -5.99 0.13 13.62
N LEU A 32 -5.00 0.87 13.13
CA LEU A 32 -5.18 2.09 12.34
C LEU A 32 -4.44 1.94 11.01
N PRO A 33 -4.89 2.65 9.96
CA PRO A 33 -4.18 2.68 8.69
C PRO A 33 -2.76 3.24 8.87
N LEU A 34 -1.86 2.79 8.01
CA LEU A 34 -0.46 3.20 7.99
C LEU A 34 -0.36 4.72 7.81
N GLY A 35 0.29 5.36 8.77
CA GLY A 35 0.68 6.77 8.71
C GLY A 35 2.20 6.87 8.68
N ILE A 36 2.76 7.58 7.69
CA ILE A 36 4.20 7.89 7.59
C ILE A 36 4.49 9.30 8.14
N SER A 37 3.48 9.96 8.72
CA SER A 37 3.65 11.26 9.35
C SER A 37 4.36 11.16 10.69
N ILE A 38 5.31 12.08 10.92
CA ILE A 38 5.88 12.36 12.25
C ILE A 38 4.93 13.16 13.15
N ALA A 39 3.75 13.57 12.64
CA ALA A 39 2.74 14.27 13.43
C ALA A 39 2.13 13.33 14.48
N THR A 40 1.79 13.88 15.65
CA THR A 40 1.10 13.15 16.72
C THR A 40 -0.28 13.77 16.96
N PRO A 41 -1.39 13.00 16.84
CA PRO A 41 -1.43 11.60 16.44
C PRO A 41 -1.06 11.41 14.95
N PRO A 42 -0.53 10.23 14.57
CA PRO A 42 -0.14 9.96 13.19
C PRO A 42 -1.37 10.00 12.29
N ALA A 43 -1.35 10.92 11.32
CA ALA A 43 -2.37 10.97 10.29
C ALA A 43 -2.18 9.81 9.30
N SER A 44 -3.29 9.16 8.95
CA SER A 44 -3.36 8.15 7.90
C SER A 44 -2.76 8.70 6.61
N THR A 45 -1.85 7.95 5.99
CA THR A 45 -1.23 8.37 4.73
C THR A 45 -1.97 7.73 3.56
N LEU A 46 -2.23 8.54 2.52
CA LEU A 46 -2.82 8.05 1.28
C LEU A 46 -1.70 7.60 0.33
N PHE A 47 -1.78 6.36 -0.13
CA PHE A 47 -0.78 5.72 -0.96
C PHE A 47 -1.31 5.45 -2.36
N THR A 48 -0.57 5.86 -3.37
CA THR A 48 -0.88 5.60 -4.78
C THR A 48 -0.17 4.34 -5.23
N LEU A 49 -0.91 3.37 -5.76
CA LEU A 49 -0.34 2.15 -6.33
C LEU A 49 0.49 2.49 -7.59
N VAL A 50 1.78 2.16 -7.56
CA VAL A 50 2.69 2.33 -8.70
C VAL A 50 2.81 1.04 -9.48
N SER A 51 3.14 -0.05 -8.81
CA SER A 51 3.28 -1.38 -9.42
C SER A 51 3.26 -2.47 -8.35
N HIS A 52 3.00 -3.69 -8.78
CA HIS A 52 3.20 -4.90 -7.98
C HIS A 52 4.09 -5.85 -8.79
N ASP A 53 5.09 -6.43 -8.13
CA ASP A 53 5.92 -7.48 -8.69
C ASP A 53 5.48 -8.83 -8.10
N ALA A 54 4.70 -9.56 -8.89
CA ALA A 54 4.20 -10.88 -8.53
C ALA A 54 5.29 -11.96 -8.40
N SER A 55 6.55 -11.69 -8.76
CA SER A 55 7.64 -12.64 -8.51
C SER A 55 8.21 -12.51 -7.11
N SER A 56 8.29 -11.28 -6.58
CA SER A 56 8.82 -10.96 -5.26
C SER A 56 7.76 -10.67 -4.20
N CYS A 57 6.48 -10.62 -4.60
CA CYS A 57 5.35 -10.18 -3.78
C CYS A 57 5.51 -8.74 -3.25
N CYS A 58 6.37 -7.93 -3.88
CA CYS A 58 6.61 -6.56 -3.48
C CYS A 58 5.63 -5.62 -4.19
N VAL A 59 4.96 -4.78 -3.42
CA VAL A 59 4.08 -3.72 -3.93
C VAL A 59 4.77 -2.39 -3.70
N ILE A 60 4.84 -1.61 -4.78
CA ILE A 60 5.42 -0.27 -4.78
C ILE A 60 4.27 0.73 -4.75
N PHE A 61 4.29 1.56 -3.72
CA PHE A 61 3.39 2.70 -3.56
C PHE A 61 4.17 4.00 -3.62
N SER A 62 3.53 5.07 -4.08
CA SER A 62 4.00 6.44 -3.88
C SER A 62 3.09 7.19 -2.92
N PHE A 63 3.64 8.18 -2.22
CA PHE A 63 2.89 9.07 -1.34
C PHE A 63 3.56 10.45 -1.33
N LEU A 64 2.88 11.48 -0.82
CA LEU A 64 3.48 12.80 -0.65
C LEU A 64 4.15 12.90 0.72
N GLY A 65 5.43 13.28 0.73
CA GLY A 65 6.17 13.61 1.94
C GLY A 65 5.66 14.91 2.58
N ALA A 66 6.22 15.25 3.74
CA ALA A 66 5.82 16.43 4.48
C ALA A 66 6.03 17.75 3.71
N SER A 67 7.01 17.80 2.81
CA SER A 67 7.27 18.95 1.93
C SER A 67 6.56 18.86 0.57
N GLY A 68 5.62 17.92 0.39
CA GLY A 68 4.83 17.75 -0.84
C GLY A 68 5.57 17.03 -1.98
N GLU A 69 6.77 16.53 -1.73
CA GLU A 69 7.56 15.75 -2.69
C GLU A 69 7.09 14.29 -2.74
N PRO A 70 7.08 13.65 -3.92
CA PRO A 70 6.75 12.23 -4.02
C PRO A 70 7.83 11.37 -3.36
N ARG A 71 7.39 10.47 -2.49
CA ARG A 71 8.21 9.43 -1.86
C ARG A 71 7.69 8.05 -2.24
N ILE A 72 8.55 7.04 -2.10
CA ILE A 72 8.23 5.66 -2.42
C ILE A 72 8.17 4.83 -1.13
N LEU A 73 7.19 3.94 -1.05
CA LEU A 73 7.09 2.89 -0.06
C LEU A 73 7.05 1.54 -0.79
N ILE A 74 7.91 0.62 -0.38
CA ILE A 74 7.93 -0.75 -0.88
C ILE A 74 7.49 -1.65 0.27
N LEU A 75 6.42 -2.41 0.06
CA LEU A 75 5.87 -3.34 1.04
C LEU A 75 5.82 -4.75 0.49
N ASP A 76 6.07 -5.72 1.35
CA ASP A 76 5.68 -7.10 1.09
C ASP A 76 4.14 -7.20 1.17
N CYS A 77 3.50 -7.60 0.07
CA CYS A 77 2.04 -7.70 -0.03
C CYS A 77 1.45 -8.65 1.03
N ARG A 78 2.25 -9.61 1.51
CA ARG A 78 1.86 -10.58 2.55
C ARG A 78 1.68 -9.93 3.91
N GLN A 79 2.31 -8.77 4.16
CA GLN A 79 2.16 -8.02 5.41
C GLN A 79 0.97 -7.06 5.39
N ILE A 80 0.33 -6.87 4.24
CA ILE A 80 -0.85 -6.02 4.13
C ILE A 80 -2.06 -6.86 4.53
N ALA A 81 -2.80 -6.40 5.53
CA ALA A 81 -4.03 -7.02 5.99
C ALA A 81 -5.23 -6.55 5.17
N ALA A 82 -5.27 -5.26 4.82
CA ALA A 82 -6.33 -4.69 4.01
C ALA A 82 -5.86 -3.44 3.25
N ILE A 83 -6.55 -3.15 2.15
CA ILE A 83 -6.49 -1.86 1.46
C ILE A 83 -7.90 -1.27 1.43
N VAL A 84 -8.01 0.03 1.71
CA VAL A 84 -9.28 0.77 1.63
C VAL A 84 -9.11 1.86 0.58
N PRO A 85 -9.95 1.91 -0.47
CA PRO A 85 -9.87 2.97 -1.48
C PRO A 85 -9.96 4.35 -0.83
N GLY A 86 -8.96 5.20 -1.04
CA GLY A 86 -9.05 6.59 -0.61
C GLY A 86 -9.72 7.40 -1.70
N ILE A 87 -10.94 7.85 -1.42
CA ILE A 87 -11.68 8.76 -2.29
C ILE A 87 -11.12 10.16 -2.05
N LEU A 88 -10.55 10.76 -3.09
CA LEU A 88 -10.32 12.21 -3.11
C LEU A 88 -11.68 12.84 -3.41
N THR A 89 -12.42 13.22 -2.37
CA THR A 89 -13.60 14.09 -2.50
C THR A 89 -13.17 15.54 -2.64
#